data_AF-A0A1D8AV00-F1
#
_entry.id   AF-A0A1D8AV00-F1
#
_cell.length_a   1.000
_cell.length_b   1.000
_cell.length_c   1.000
_cell.angle_alpha   90.00
_cell.angle_beta   90.00
_cell.angle_gamma   90.00
#
_symmetry.space_group_name_H-M   'P 1'
#
loop_
_entity.id
_entity.type
_entity.pdbx_description
1 polymer ?
#
loop_
_entity_poly.entity_id
_entity_poly.type
_entity_poly.pdbx_seq_one_letter_code
_entity_poly.pdbx_strand_id
1 'polypeptide(L)' 'MTPQKSQLAFQLKTLFMGSDGTIPESYARTVDKKQLAAWIKEGLIAHRRAEKLYALTPKGEARIK' A
#
# COMPACT_ATOMS: atom_id res chain seq x y z
N MET A 1 18.75 -12.75 -0.33
CA MET A 1 17.85 -11.59 -0.53
C MET A 1 16.97 -11.88 -1.74
N THR A 2 15.67 -12.13 -1.58
CA THR A 2 14.78 -12.37 -2.73
C THR A 2 14.31 -11.04 -3.34
N PRO A 3 14.56 -10.79 -4.63
CA PRO A 3 14.30 -9.49 -5.28
C PRO A 3 12.83 -9.05 -5.22
N GLN A 4 11.90 -9.99 -5.09
CA GLN A 4 10.46 -9.72 -4.98
C GLN A 4 10.06 -8.92 -3.73
N LYS A 5 10.70 -9.15 -2.57
CA LYS A 5 10.35 -8.41 -1.34
C LYS A 5 10.73 -6.93 -1.43
N SER A 6 11.83 -6.61 -2.10
CA SER A 6 12.29 -5.24 -2.28
C SER A 6 11.43 -4.46 -3.28
N GLN A 7 10.95 -5.11 -4.34
CA GLN A 7 10.08 -4.47 -5.33
C GLN A 7 8.69 -4.15 -4.77
N LEU A 8 8.12 -5.04 -3.95
CA LEU A 8 6.86 -4.81 -3.22
C LEU A 8 6.94 -3.62 -2.25
N ALA A 9 8.01 -3.56 -1.46
CA ALA A 9 8.21 -2.45 -0.51
C ALA A 9 8.44 -1.13 -1.25
N PHE A 10 9.18 -1.16 -2.37
CA PHE A 10 9.37 0.02 -3.21
C PHE A 10 8.06 0.52 -3.80
N GLN A 11 7.22 -0.38 -4.35
CA GLN A 11 5.90 -0.01 -4.89
C GLN A 11 4.97 0.56 -3.81
N LEU A 12 4.93 -0.05 -2.62
CA LEU A 12 4.17 0.48 -1.49
C LEU A 12 4.69 1.88 -1.11
N LYS A 13 6.01 2.05 -0.99
CA LYS A 13 6.64 3.33 -0.67
C LYS A 13 6.32 4.40 -1.72
N THR A 14 6.43 4.09 -3.01
CA THR A 14 6.12 5.04 -4.10
C THR A 14 4.64 5.41 -4.14
N LEU A 15 3.76 4.47 -3.81
CA LEU A 15 2.32 4.72 -3.82
C LEU A 15 1.92 5.71 -2.74
N PHE A 16 2.53 5.61 -1.55
CA PHE A 16 2.31 6.51 -0.43
C PHE A 16 3.33 7.67 -0.38
N MET A 17 4.23 7.79 -1.37
CA MET A 17 5.26 8.82 -1.41
C MET A 17 4.60 10.19 -1.63
N GLY A 18 4.75 11.09 -0.67
CA GLY A 18 4.10 12.41 -0.70
C GLY A 18 2.64 12.41 -0.25
N SER A 19 2.13 11.28 0.25
CA SER A 19 0.84 11.18 0.92
C SER A 19 1.05 10.98 2.42
N ASP A 20 0.17 11.53 3.26
CA ASP A 20 0.24 11.45 4.74
C ASP A 20 -0.16 10.05 5.27
N GLY A 21 0.26 8.99 4.57
CA GLY A 21 -0.17 7.62 4.84
C GLY A 21 -1.56 7.29 4.29
N THR A 22 -2.21 8.15 3.51
CA THR A 22 -3.51 7.83 2.88
C THR A 22 -3.53 8.21 1.41
N ILE A 23 -4.06 7.33 0.56
CA ILE A 23 -4.23 7.56 -0.88
C ILE A 23 -5.68 7.32 -1.29
N PRO A 24 -6.23 8.09 -2.23
CA PRO A 24 -7.54 7.77 -2.80
C PRO A 24 -7.49 6.47 -3.61
N GLU A 25 -8.60 5.75 -3.68
CA GLU A 25 -8.72 4.50 -4.43
C GLU A 25 -8.39 4.67 -5.91
N SER A 26 -8.66 5.85 -6.48
CA SER A 26 -8.28 6.20 -7.85
C SER A 26 -6.77 6.12 -8.09
N TYR A 27 -5.95 6.51 -7.10
CA TYR A 27 -4.48 6.37 -7.17
C TYR A 27 -4.06 4.91 -7.10
N ALA A 28 -4.72 4.13 -6.24
CA ALA A 28 -4.47 2.71 -6.10
C ALA A 28 -4.80 1.89 -7.37
N ARG A 29 -5.64 2.39 -8.28
CA ARG A 29 -5.91 1.73 -9.57
C ARG A 29 -4.67 1.56 -10.46
N THR A 30 -3.61 2.34 -10.23
CA THR A 30 -2.32 2.19 -10.92
C THR A 30 -1.55 0.95 -10.45
N VAL A 31 -1.94 0.37 -9.32
CA VAL A 31 -1.36 -0.84 -8.73
C VAL A 31 -2.22 -2.05 -9.09
N ASP A 32 -1.56 -3.20 -9.29
CA ASP A 32 -2.26 -4.44 -9.58
C ASP A 32 -3.24 -4.82 -8.45
N LYS A 33 -4.48 -5.19 -8.81
CA LYS A 33 -5.53 -5.54 -7.84
C LYS A 33 -5.14 -6.71 -6.93
N LYS A 34 -4.36 -7.68 -7.41
CA LYS A 34 -3.88 -8.81 -6.59
C LYS A 34 -2.87 -8.32 -5.56
N GLN A 35 -2.03 -7.36 -5.92
CA GLN A 35 -1.05 -6.77 -5.01
C GLN A 35 -1.72 -5.94 -3.91
N LEU A 36 -2.70 -5.11 -4.26
CA LEU A 36 -3.54 -4.41 -3.30
C LEU A 36 -4.23 -5.37 -2.33
N ALA A 37 -4.86 -6.43 -2.85
CA ALA A 37 -5.50 -7.44 -2.01
C ALA A 37 -4.49 -8.15 -1.09
N ALA A 38 -3.26 -8.43 -1.57
CA ALA A 38 -2.20 -9.00 -0.76
C ALA A 38 -1.78 -8.06 0.37
N TRP A 39 -1.61 -6.77 0.11
CA TRP A 39 -1.27 -5.78 1.13
C TRP A 39 -2.37 -5.59 2.19
N ILE A 40 -3.64 -5.60 1.78
CA ILE A 40 -4.78 -5.58 2.70
C ILE A 40 -4.78 -6.85 3.56
N LYS A 41 -4.57 -8.03 2.94
CA LYS A 41 -4.55 -9.32 3.63
C LYS A 41 -3.36 -9.44 4.59
N GLU A 42 -2.19 -8.92 4.22
CA GLU A 42 -1.03 -8.85 5.12
C GLU A 42 -1.20 -7.79 6.23
N GLY A 43 -2.19 -6.91 6.12
CA GLY A 43 -2.43 -5.82 7.07
C GLY A 43 -1.45 -4.66 6.91
N LEU A 44 -0.85 -4.48 5.73
CA LEU A 44 0.04 -3.36 5.40
C LEU A 44 -0.74 -2.09 5.09
N ILE A 45 -1.94 -2.23 4.52
CA ILE A 45 -2.88 -1.14 4.23
C ILE A 45 -4.29 -1.51 4.66
N ALA A 46 -5.12 -0.50 4.94
CA ALA A 46 -6.52 -0.63 5.27
C ALA A 46 -7.37 0.05 4.20
N HIS A 47 -8.35 -0.67 3.65
CA HIS A 47 -9.32 -0.11 2.70
C HIS A 47 -10.47 0.56 3.45
N ARG A 48 -10.56 1.88 3.36
CA ARG A 48 -11.69 2.66 3.88
C ARG A 48 -12.72 2.83 2.77
N ARG A 49 -13.62 1.85 2.63
CA ARG A 49 -14.68 1.85 1.59
C ARG A 49 -15.59 3.07 1.67
N ALA A 50 -15.91 3.54 2.88
CA ALA A 50 -16.75 4.71 3.11
C ALA A 50 -16.15 5.99 2.49
N GLU A 51 -14.83 6.13 2.55
CA GLU A 51 -14.09 7.30 2.09
C GLU A 51 -13.40 7.08 0.74
N LYS A 52 -13.57 5.89 0.14
CA LYS A 52 -12.92 5.46 -1.11
C LYS A 52 -11.41 5.71 -1.10
N LEU A 53 -10.75 5.35 -0.01
CA LEU A 53 -9.30 5.54 0.16
C LEU A 53 -8.64 4.31 0.79
N TYR A 54 -7.33 4.21 0.60
CA TYR A 54 -6.47 3.26 1.29
C TYR A 54 -5.59 4.01 2.28
N ALA A 55 -5.53 3.53 3.51
CA ALA A 55 -4.65 4.03 4.54
C ALA A 55 -3.51 3.05 4.78
N LEU A 56 -2.29 3.54 4.90
CA LEU A 56 -1.12 2.79 5.34
C LEU A 56 -1.30 2.48 6.83
N THR A 57 -1.00 1.24 7.22
CA THR A 57 -1.02 0.86 8.63
C THR A 57 0.38 1.01 9.22
N PRO A 58 0.53 1.02 10.56
CA PRO A 58 1.85 1.00 11.20
C PRO A 58 2.73 -0.16 10.73
N LYS A 59 2.12 -1.29 10.35
CA LYS A 59 2.82 -2.46 9.80
C LYS A 59 3.31 -2.21 8.37
N GLY A 60 2.52 -1.50 7.56
CA GLY A 60 2.91 -1.05 6.23
C GLY A 60 4.06 -0.05 6.29
N GLU A 61 3.99 0.92 7.22
CA GLU A 61 5.06 1.89 7.48
C GLU A 61 6.37 1.19 7.88
N ALA A 62 6.31 0.24 8.82
CA ALA A 62 7.48 -0.54 9.23
C ALA A 62 8.07 -1.40 8.10
N ARG A 63 7.32 -1.65 7.02
CA ARG A 63 7.78 -2.41 5.84
C ARG A 63 8.56 -1.54 4.85
N ILE A 64 8.31 -0.23 4.85
CA ILE A 64 8.90 0.74 3.89
C ILE A 64 9.96 1.66 4.50
N LYS A 65 10.08 1.65 5.84
CA LYS A 65 11.13 2.31 6.62
C LYS A 65 12.36 1.41 6.72
#